data_AF-A0A2V9UBY1-F1
#
_entry.id   AF-A0A2V9UBY1-F1
#
_cell.length_a   1.000
_cell.length_b   1.000
_cell.length_c   1.000
_cell.angle_alpha   90.00
_cell.angle_beta   90.00
_cell.angle_gamma   90.00
#
_symmetry.space_group_name_H-M   'P 1'
#
loop_
_entity.id
_entity.type
_entity.pdbx_description
1 polymer ?
#
loop_
_entity_poly.entity_id
_entity_poly.type
_entity_poly.pdbx_seq_one_letter_code
_entity_poly.pdbx_strand_id
1 'polypeptide(L)'
;MASFFLAVAISLTLAQTSTTTTPPPQAPAQSQGGSTGNASQDRAQAQGEDENPLNLTDEQRQKLRPIIADETRQMDAARNDSSLTQEQKVTKINQIRDEASPKIKAILTPEQLQKLADMQQKARQQQPDHKSAPPNDSQKPQQ
;
A
#
# COMPACT_ATOMS: atom_id res chain seq x y z
N MET A 1 -9.41 23.22 50.36
CA MET A 1 -9.29 24.67 50.11
C MET A 1 -7.82 25.02 50.03
N ALA A 2 -7.36 25.52 48.89
CA ALA A 2 -6.16 26.36 48.70
C ALA A 2 -5.75 26.25 47.23
N SER A 3 -5.33 27.27 46.49
CA SER A 3 -5.45 28.71 46.56
C SER A 3 -5.13 29.16 45.13
N PHE A 4 -5.95 30.05 44.56
CA PHE A 4 -5.65 30.72 43.30
C PHE A 4 -4.49 31.69 43.51
N PHE A 5 -3.49 31.68 42.62
CA PHE A 5 -2.62 32.83 42.40
C PHE A 5 -2.58 33.17 40.91
N LEU A 6 -3.17 34.32 40.62
CA LEU A 6 -3.08 35.06 39.37
C LEU A 6 -1.91 36.06 39.52
N ALA A 7 -0.96 36.04 38.59
CA ALA A 7 -0.09 37.20 38.34
C ALA A 7 0.34 37.20 36.87
N VAL A 8 -0.22 38.16 36.14
CA VAL A 8 0.19 38.59 34.80
C VAL A 8 1.46 39.42 34.92
N ALA A 9 2.45 39.16 34.08
CA ALA A 9 3.49 40.14 33.75
C ALA A 9 3.77 40.11 32.24
N ILE A 10 3.44 41.23 31.62
CA ILE A 10 3.66 41.58 30.22
C ILE A 10 5.14 41.88 30.04
N SER A 11 5.74 41.39 28.95
CA SER A 11 6.97 41.97 28.41
C SER A 11 6.87 42.02 26.90
N LEU A 12 6.52 43.22 26.44
CA LEU A 12 6.57 43.65 25.06
C LEU A 12 8.01 44.06 24.75
N THR A 13 8.65 43.43 23.77
CA THR A 13 9.90 43.94 23.17
C THR A 13 9.73 44.00 21.66
N LEU A 14 9.66 45.22 21.14
CA LEU A 14 9.82 45.53 19.72
C LEU A 14 11.28 45.90 19.49
N ALA A 15 11.96 45.20 18.57
CA ALA A 15 12.99 45.80 17.72
C ALA A 15 13.28 44.87 16.53
N GLN A 16 13.15 45.45 15.35
CA GLN A 16 13.20 44.84 14.03
C GLN A 16 14.64 44.58 13.59
N THR A 17 14.89 43.51 12.83
CA THR A 17 15.87 43.53 11.71
C THR A 17 15.50 42.46 10.69
N SER A 18 14.69 42.84 9.70
CA SER A 18 14.53 42.05 8.47
C SER A 18 15.72 42.36 7.57
N THR A 19 16.67 41.43 7.44
CA THR A 19 17.67 41.50 6.37
C THR A 19 17.17 40.70 5.18
N THR A 20 16.60 41.45 4.23
CA THR A 20 16.28 41.03 2.87
C THR A 20 17.57 40.65 2.15
N THR A 21 17.76 39.36 1.86
CA THR A 21 18.78 38.90 0.91
C THR A 21 18.12 38.66 -0.44
N THR A 22 18.43 39.54 -1.37
CA THR A 22 18.04 39.53 -2.78
C THR A 22 18.67 38.32 -3.49
N PRO A 23 17.91 37.43 -4.16
CA PRO A 23 18.49 36.47 -5.10
C PRO A 23 18.85 37.19 -6.42
N PRO A 24 20.00 36.88 -7.04
CA PRO A 24 20.40 37.45 -8.32
C PRO A 24 19.51 36.95 -9.49
N PRO A 25 19.39 37.73 -10.58
CA PRO A 25 18.49 37.44 -11.69
C PRO A 25 18.99 36.28 -12.56
N GLN A 26 18.01 35.53 -13.08
CA GLN A 26 18.14 34.34 -13.92
C GLN A 26 18.77 34.65 -15.29
N ALA A 27 19.67 33.77 -15.75
CA ALA A 27 20.05 33.63 -17.15
C ALA A 27 19.25 32.46 -17.78
N PRO A 28 18.69 32.60 -18.98
CA PRO A 28 17.95 31.52 -19.64
C PRO A 28 18.93 30.59 -20.37
N ALA A 29 19.22 29.42 -19.78
CA ALA A 29 19.84 28.32 -20.51
C ALA A 29 18.74 27.44 -21.10
N GLN A 30 18.47 27.63 -22.39
CA GLN A 30 17.71 26.69 -23.21
C GLN A 30 18.40 25.33 -23.18
N SER A 31 17.73 24.31 -22.66
CA SER A 31 17.97 22.92 -23.06
C SER A 31 16.64 22.35 -23.54
N GLN A 32 16.50 22.34 -24.86
CA GLN A 32 15.44 21.69 -25.59
C GLN A 32 15.82 20.21 -25.70
N GLY A 33 14.95 19.32 -25.22
CA GLY A 33 15.11 17.88 -25.44
C GLY A 33 14.15 17.04 -24.62
N GLY A 34 13.13 16.50 -25.28
CA GLY A 34 12.39 15.33 -24.78
C GLY A 34 10.94 15.57 -24.41
N SER A 35 10.09 15.67 -25.43
CA SER A 35 8.66 15.37 -25.29
C SER A 35 8.49 13.90 -24.87
N THR A 36 8.18 13.67 -23.61
CA THR A 36 7.61 12.42 -23.06
C THR A 36 7.09 12.83 -21.68
N GLY A 37 5.81 13.04 -21.42
CA GLY A 37 4.61 12.45 -21.95
C GLY A 37 3.64 12.55 -20.77
N ASN A 38 2.54 13.30 -20.95
CA ASN A 38 1.39 13.22 -20.06
C ASN A 38 0.82 11.80 -20.14
N ALA A 39 1.47 10.83 -19.48
CA ALA A 39 1.08 9.42 -19.47
C ALA A 39 0.79 8.91 -18.05
N SER A 40 0.85 9.79 -17.06
CA SER A 40 0.50 9.50 -15.67
C SER A 40 -0.94 9.89 -15.33
N GLN A 41 -1.54 10.84 -16.05
CA GLN A 41 -2.89 11.32 -15.76
C GLN A 41 -3.98 10.46 -16.44
N ASP A 42 -3.71 9.93 -17.64
CA ASP A 42 -4.62 9.04 -18.37
C ASP A 42 -4.71 7.63 -17.78
N ARG A 43 -3.71 7.22 -16.98
CA ARG A 43 -3.72 5.91 -16.31
C ARG A 43 -4.73 5.83 -15.15
N ALA A 44 -5.15 6.98 -14.61
CA ALA A 44 -6.15 7.04 -13.55
C ALA A 44 -7.59 6.84 -14.09
N GLN A 45 -7.82 7.06 -15.38
CA GLN A 45 -9.15 7.00 -16.00
C GLN A 45 -9.45 5.66 -16.69
N ALA A 46 -8.45 4.81 -16.90
CA ALA A 46 -8.64 3.43 -17.38
C ALA A 46 -9.04 2.44 -16.26
N GLN A 47 -9.36 2.91 -15.05
CA GLN A 47 -9.73 2.07 -13.90
C GLN A 47 -11.25 1.89 -13.73
N GLY A 48 -12.04 2.35 -14.71
CA GLY A 48 -13.49 2.49 -14.56
C GLY A 48 -14.34 1.23 -14.72
N GLU A 49 -13.82 0.10 -15.19
CA GLU A 49 -14.67 -1.04 -15.52
C GLU A 49 -14.12 -2.35 -14.90
N ASP A 50 -14.95 -2.94 -14.02
CA ASP A 50 -14.72 -4.10 -13.14
C ASP A 50 -13.95 -3.86 -11.81
N GLU A 51 -14.32 -2.86 -11.01
CA GLU A 51 -13.96 -2.84 -9.56
C GLU A 51 -14.46 -4.09 -8.79
N ASN A 52 -15.37 -4.86 -9.40
CA ASN A 52 -15.92 -6.08 -8.87
C ASN A 52 -15.74 -7.23 -9.87
N PRO A 53 -14.54 -7.83 -9.95
CA PRO A 53 -14.25 -8.86 -10.94
C PRO A 53 -15.12 -10.11 -10.77
N LEU A 54 -15.86 -10.27 -9.66
CA LEU A 54 -16.79 -11.37 -9.45
C LEU A 54 -18.26 -10.97 -9.60
N ASN A 55 -18.58 -9.71 -9.93
CA ASN A 55 -19.96 -9.21 -9.98
C ASN A 55 -20.78 -9.61 -8.74
N LEU A 56 -20.18 -9.50 -7.55
CA LEU A 56 -20.84 -9.77 -6.27
C LEU A 56 -22.15 -8.98 -6.14
N THR A 57 -23.19 -9.57 -5.56
CA THR A 57 -24.40 -8.84 -5.15
C THR A 57 -24.18 -8.07 -3.85
N ASP A 58 -25.08 -7.15 -3.50
CA ASP A 58 -25.00 -6.42 -2.21
C ASP A 58 -25.06 -7.36 -1.00
N GLU A 59 -25.91 -8.38 -1.07
CA GLU A 59 -26.02 -9.39 -0.03
C GLU A 59 -24.73 -10.19 0.12
N GLN A 60 -24.11 -10.60 -0.99
CA GLN A 60 -22.83 -11.30 -0.97
C GLN A 60 -21.73 -10.39 -0.39
N ARG A 61 -21.67 -9.11 -0.81
CA ARG A 61 -20.74 -8.13 -0.24
C ARG A 61 -20.93 -7.98 1.27
N GLN A 62 -22.17 -7.87 1.74
CA GLN A 62 -22.48 -7.73 3.17
C GLN A 62 -22.02 -8.96 3.97
N LYS A 63 -22.19 -10.17 3.43
CA LYS A 63 -21.74 -11.42 4.06
C LYS A 63 -20.21 -11.57 4.02
N LEU A 64 -19.55 -11.11 2.96
CA LEU A 64 -18.10 -11.22 2.79
C LEU A 64 -17.31 -10.21 3.63
N ARG A 65 -17.83 -8.99 3.81
CA ARG A 65 -17.17 -7.92 4.57
C ARG A 65 -16.60 -8.37 5.92
N PRO A 66 -17.36 -8.99 6.85
CA PRO A 66 -16.82 -9.39 8.15
C PRO A 66 -15.74 -10.48 8.03
N ILE A 67 -15.84 -11.38 7.05
CA ILE A 67 -14.85 -12.45 6.83
C ILE A 67 -13.53 -11.86 6.34
N ILE A 68 -13.59 -10.98 5.34
CA ILE A 68 -12.39 -10.32 4.76
C ILE A 68 -11.76 -9.37 5.78
N ALA A 69 -12.57 -8.64 6.56
CA ALA A 69 -12.06 -7.74 7.59
C ALA A 69 -11.30 -8.51 8.69
N ASP A 70 -11.83 -9.65 9.12
CA ASP A 70 -11.16 -10.52 10.09
C ASP A 70 -9.87 -11.13 9.52
N GLU A 71 -9.92 -11.67 8.30
CA GLU A 71 -8.74 -12.20 7.60
C GLU A 71 -7.63 -11.15 7.49
N THR A 72 -8.00 -9.92 7.09
CA THR A 72 -7.07 -8.79 6.97
C THR A 72 -6.43 -8.46 8.31
N ARG A 73 -7.23 -8.34 9.37
CA ARG A 73 -6.75 -8.08 10.72
C ARG A 73 -5.75 -9.16 11.18
N GLN A 74 -6.07 -10.43 10.95
CA GLN A 74 -5.20 -11.54 11.34
C GLN A 74 -3.89 -11.57 10.54
N MET A 75 -3.97 -11.30 9.23
CA MET A 75 -2.78 -11.18 8.39
C MET A 75 -1.89 -10.03 8.84
N ASP A 76 -2.46 -8.88 9.16
CA ASP A 76 -1.69 -7.72 9.62
C ASP A 76 -1.05 -7.97 10.98
N ALA A 77 -1.74 -8.64 11.90
CA ALA A 77 -1.15 -9.09 13.15
C ALA A 77 0.04 -10.03 12.90
N ALA A 78 -0.10 -11.01 11.99
CA ALA A 78 0.99 -11.93 11.65
C ALA A 78 2.19 -11.22 10.99
N ARG A 79 1.95 -10.24 10.12
CA ARG A 79 3.01 -9.45 9.46
C ARG A 79 3.81 -8.61 10.46
N ASN A 80 3.11 -7.99 11.41
CA ASN A 80 3.69 -7.08 12.39
C ASN A 80 4.23 -7.77 13.65
N ASP A 81 4.05 -9.09 13.78
CA ASP A 81 4.59 -9.87 14.89
C ASP A 81 6.13 -9.92 14.81
N SER A 82 6.81 -9.23 15.71
CA SER A 82 8.27 -9.18 15.77
C SER A 82 8.90 -10.44 16.37
N SER A 83 8.10 -11.33 16.97
CA SER A 83 8.58 -12.59 17.53
C SER A 83 8.73 -13.71 16.49
N LEU A 84 8.16 -13.52 15.29
CA LEU A 84 8.14 -14.54 14.23
C LEU A 84 9.24 -14.30 13.18
N THR A 85 9.85 -15.38 12.73
CA THR A 85 10.71 -15.36 11.53
C THR A 85 9.88 -15.15 10.26
N GLN A 86 10.52 -14.76 9.17
CA GLN A 86 9.83 -14.55 7.89
C GLN A 86 9.10 -15.81 7.40
N GLU A 87 9.70 -16.99 7.56
CA GLU A 87 9.10 -18.28 7.19
C GLU A 87 7.86 -18.59 8.05
N GLN A 88 7.93 -18.32 9.35
CA GLN A 88 6.80 -18.47 10.26
C GLN A 88 5.66 -17.51 9.91
N LYS A 89 5.98 -16.26 9.54
CA LYS A 89 4.99 -15.29 9.07
C LYS A 89 4.28 -15.77 7.81
N VAL A 90 5.03 -16.25 6.82
CA VAL A 90 4.46 -16.80 5.57
C VAL A 90 3.55 -17.99 5.87
N THR A 91 4.01 -18.92 6.71
CA THR A 91 3.21 -20.08 7.14
C THR A 91 1.91 -19.66 7.80
N LYS A 92 1.97 -18.72 8.76
CA LYS A 92 0.79 -18.20 9.47
C LYS A 92 -0.17 -17.48 8.53
N ILE A 93 0.34 -16.67 7.60
CA ILE A 93 -0.49 -16.00 6.58
C ILE A 93 -1.18 -17.02 5.68
N ASN A 94 -0.51 -18.10 5.27
CA ASN A 94 -1.12 -19.14 4.46
C ASN A 94 -2.23 -19.87 5.24
N GLN A 95 -2.00 -20.20 6.51
CA GLN A 95 -3.03 -20.79 7.38
C GLN A 95 -4.27 -19.89 7.49
N ILE A 96 -4.08 -18.59 7.73
CA ILE A 96 -5.18 -17.62 7.81
C ILE A 96 -6.01 -17.63 6.51
N ARG A 97 -5.34 -17.66 5.34
CA ARG A 97 -6.00 -17.73 4.03
C ARG A 97 -6.74 -19.05 3.83
N ASP A 98 -6.13 -20.16 4.21
CA ASP A 98 -6.73 -21.50 4.08
C ASP A 98 -7.99 -21.63 4.95
N GLU A 99 -8.00 -21.00 6.12
CA GLU A 99 -9.17 -20.93 7.00
C GLU A 99 -10.29 -20.01 6.48
N ALA A 100 -9.94 -18.89 5.84
CA ALA A 100 -10.91 -17.93 5.30
C ALA A 100 -11.50 -18.38 3.94
N SER A 101 -10.69 -19.03 3.09
CA SER A 101 -11.06 -19.44 1.74
C SER A 101 -12.39 -20.22 1.64
N PRO A 102 -12.66 -21.27 2.44
CA PRO A 102 -13.92 -22.00 2.34
C PRO A 102 -15.13 -21.14 2.70
N LYS A 103 -15.00 -20.21 3.66
CA LYS A 103 -16.07 -19.30 4.08
C LYS A 103 -16.43 -18.32 2.97
N ILE A 104 -15.42 -17.80 2.27
CA ILE A 104 -15.59 -16.93 1.10
C ILE A 104 -16.25 -17.70 -0.04
N LYS A 105 -15.73 -18.89 -0.37
CA LYS A 105 -16.24 -19.72 -1.48
C LYS A 105 -17.71 -20.13 -1.28
N ALA A 106 -18.13 -20.38 -0.05
CA ALA A 106 -19.51 -20.74 0.26
C ALA A 106 -20.54 -19.63 -0.03
N ILE A 107 -20.11 -18.37 -0.17
CA ILE A 107 -20.99 -17.22 -0.48
C ILE A 107 -21.10 -16.99 -2.00
N LEU A 108 -20.16 -17.52 -2.78
CA LEU A 108 -20.09 -17.33 -4.23
C LEU A 108 -20.98 -18.33 -4.98
N THR A 109 -21.47 -17.93 -6.14
CA THR A 109 -22.15 -18.84 -7.07
C THR A 109 -21.13 -19.72 -7.81
N PRO A 110 -21.55 -20.86 -8.40
CA PRO A 110 -20.66 -21.70 -9.20
C PRO A 110 -19.95 -20.94 -10.34
N GLU A 111 -20.66 -20.02 -11.00
CA GLU A 111 -20.09 -19.18 -12.06
C GLU A 111 -19.01 -18.22 -11.53
N GLN A 112 -19.25 -17.62 -10.36
CA GLN A 112 -18.27 -16.74 -9.70
C GLN A 112 -17.05 -17.53 -9.22
N LEU A 113 -17.23 -18.76 -8.74
CA LEU A 113 -16.13 -19.66 -8.38
C LEU A 113 -15.25 -20.00 -9.59
N GLN A 114 -15.87 -20.26 -10.74
CA GLN A 114 -15.14 -20.51 -11.98
C GLN A 114 -14.34 -19.28 -12.40
N LYS A 115 -14.95 -18.08 -12.39
CA LYS A 115 -14.25 -16.83 -12.70
C LYS A 115 -13.09 -16.58 -11.73
N LEU A 116 -13.28 -16.86 -10.44
CA LEU A 116 -12.23 -16.77 -9.43
C LEU A 116 -11.07 -17.74 -9.71
N ALA A 117 -11.34 -18.97 -10.12
CA ALA A 117 -10.32 -19.96 -10.48
C ALA A 117 -9.52 -19.51 -11.72
N ASP A 118 -10.20 -19.01 -12.76
CA ASP A 118 -9.57 -18.51 -13.98
C ASP A 118 -8.65 -17.32 -13.68
N MET A 119 -9.09 -16.40 -12.83
CA MET A 119 -8.27 -15.26 -12.37
C MET A 119 -7.03 -15.73 -11.62
N GLN A 120 -7.15 -16.71 -10.72
CA GLN A 120 -6.01 -17.28 -10.01
C GLN A 120 -5.03 -17.96 -10.97
N GLN A 121 -5.53 -18.68 -11.98
CA GLN A 121 -4.68 -19.32 -12.98
C GLN A 121 -3.94 -18.29 -13.83
N LYS A 122 -4.60 -17.19 -14.22
CA LYS A 122 -3.97 -16.08 -14.94
C LYS A 122 -2.92 -15.38 -14.08
N ALA A 123 -3.20 -15.13 -12.80
CA ALA A 123 -2.24 -14.54 -11.88
C ALA A 123 -0.98 -15.40 -11.70
N ARG A 124 -1.13 -16.73 -11.66
CA ARG A 124 0.01 -17.67 -11.61
C ARG A 124 0.84 -17.63 -12.90
N GLN A 125 0.21 -17.51 -14.06
CA GLN A 125 0.91 -17.39 -15.35
C GLN A 125 1.62 -16.04 -15.51
N GLN A 126 1.11 -14.99 -14.87
CA GLN A 126 1.67 -13.64 -14.92
C GLN A 126 2.72 -13.36 -13.84
N GLN A 127 3.02 -14.31 -12.95
CA GLN A 127 4.28 -14.28 -12.19
C GLN A 127 5.38 -14.83 -13.10
N PRO A 128 6.17 -13.98 -13.81
CA PRO A 128 7.38 -14.48 -14.42
C PRO A 128 8.24 -15.09 -13.32
N ASP A 129 8.89 -16.20 -13.63
CA ASP A 129 9.85 -16.89 -12.76
C ASP A 129 10.95 -15.92 -12.28
N HIS A 130 10.70 -15.16 -11.21
CA HIS A 130 11.73 -14.53 -10.40
C HIS A 130 12.46 -15.58 -9.53
N LYS A 131 12.44 -16.86 -9.94
CA LYS A 131 13.16 -17.99 -9.36
C LYS A 131 14.38 -18.42 -10.18
N SER A 132 14.85 -17.55 -11.07
CA SER A 132 16.18 -17.66 -11.67
C SER A 132 16.93 -16.33 -11.57
N ALA A 133 17.10 -15.83 -10.34
CA ALA A 133 18.32 -15.07 -10.07
C ALA A 133 19.47 -16.10 -10.01
N PRO A 134 20.48 -16.05 -10.89
CA PRO A 134 21.68 -16.86 -10.68
C PRO A 134 22.30 -16.50 -9.32
N PRO A 135 22.93 -17.44 -8.61
CA PRO A 135 23.65 -17.11 -7.39
C PRO A 135 24.69 -16.04 -7.74
N ASN A 136 24.59 -14.87 -7.11
CA ASN A 136 25.59 -13.82 -7.24
C ASN A 136 26.85 -14.27 -6.49
N ASP A 137 27.65 -15.12 -7.14
CA ASP A 137 28.95 -15.60 -6.68
C ASP A 137 30.07 -14.55 -6.91
N SER A 138 29.73 -13.26 -7.02
CA SER A 138 30.72 -12.22 -7.31
C SER A 138 30.31 -10.86 -6.74
N GLN A 139 30.62 -10.64 -5.45
CA GLN A 139 31.34 -9.43 -5.04
C GLN A 139 31.88 -9.58 -3.60
N LYS A 140 33.15 -9.98 -3.57
CA LYS A 140 34.12 -10.03 -2.46
C LYS A 140 34.10 -8.72 -1.65
N PRO A 141 34.36 -8.74 -0.32
CA PRO A 141 34.57 -7.52 0.46
C PRO A 141 35.81 -6.80 -0.07
N GLN A 142 35.64 -5.56 -0.54
CA GLN A 142 36.76 -4.66 -0.75
C GLN A 142 37.24 -4.18 0.62
N GLN A 143 38.54 -4.35 0.86
CA GLN A 143 39.25 -3.81 2.01
C GLN A 143 39.40 -2.30 1.91
#